data_AF-A0A7Y2H938-F1
#
_entry.id   AF-A0A7Y2H938-F1
#
_cell.length_a   1.000
_cell.length_b   1.000
_cell.length_c   1.000
_cell.angle_alpha   90.00
_cell.angle_beta   90.00
_cell.angle_gamma   90.00
#
_symmetry.space_group_name_H-M   'P 1'
#
loop_
_entity.id
_entity.type
_entity.pdbx_description
1 polymer ?
#
loop_
_entity_poly.entity_id
_entity_poly.type
_entity_poly.pdbx_seq_one_letter_code
_entity_poly.pdbx_strand_id
1 'polypeptide(L)'
;MRLVSNRLNIAFSMLLMSALLATSEGFGQEREEILLSEVLEQIMDPSNVDKEERRGPRRRSKSRSSVKRKSFANLNIVNDLRGKPVYEYLKENFSDQVEIMENGMVNISKIIDINNCRFDSDFSLDSLNFNVLHVNNSQASGFTFSGCNFTQNLTLDGNISSTTIELLELEIKDLIIKNNQAAKIKLNKLNSIRDVGIADNRVDIIEVSESKFDLPAGRSFRNFKESDSESFNLVMSDNQFIGDSASNVELKSNYTDLIIENNQFDIDFYLVRSSVKERFIVVDNDFNKQISFENFIFSETKNELYWDQFEGFKLAYSRNGAIFEALTPKGFEDVVKFKNLIATYKEMHKIFLGRGDLESANACYDEMKELQRARYKYVYDTEGGFNNLFRYL
;
A
#
# COMPACT_ATOMS: atom_id res chain seq x y z
N MET A 1 0.08 8.34 -48.70
CA MET A 1 0.69 9.66 -48.40
C MET A 1 0.80 9.98 -46.91
N ARG A 2 -0.18 9.64 -46.03
CA ARG A 2 -0.11 9.96 -44.59
C ARG A 2 0.91 9.15 -43.75
N LEU A 3 1.24 7.90 -44.14
CA LEU A 3 2.25 7.09 -43.45
C LEU A 3 3.70 7.59 -43.61
N VAL A 4 3.98 8.39 -44.64
CA VAL A 4 5.31 9.00 -44.84
C VAL A 4 5.50 10.22 -43.93
N SER A 5 4.41 10.91 -43.56
CA SER A 5 4.44 12.08 -42.66
C SER A 5 4.84 11.72 -41.23
N ASN A 6 4.37 10.58 -40.71
CA ASN A 6 4.70 10.17 -39.33
C ASN A 6 6.15 9.70 -39.18
N ARG A 7 6.72 9.07 -40.22
CA ARG A 7 8.13 8.66 -40.21
C ARG A 7 9.08 9.85 -40.34
N LEU A 8 8.67 10.90 -41.06
CA LEU A 8 9.45 12.13 -41.18
C LEU A 8 9.50 12.90 -39.85
N ASN A 9 8.38 12.96 -39.11
CA ASN A 9 8.34 13.62 -37.81
C ASN A 9 9.20 12.91 -36.76
N ILE A 10 9.17 11.57 -36.72
CA ILE A 10 10.00 10.79 -35.79
C ILE A 10 11.49 10.97 -36.11
N ALA A 11 11.87 10.94 -37.40
CA ALA A 11 13.26 11.16 -37.80
C ALA A 11 13.74 12.59 -37.49
N PHE A 12 12.88 13.60 -37.64
CA PHE A 12 13.20 14.99 -37.32
C PHE A 12 13.37 15.21 -35.81
N SER A 13 12.54 14.58 -34.97
CA SER A 13 12.68 14.61 -33.51
C SER A 13 13.97 13.94 -33.03
N MET A 14 14.39 12.83 -33.65
CA MET A 14 15.65 12.16 -33.31
C MET A 14 16.88 12.98 -33.74
N LEU A 15 16.80 13.68 -34.86
CA LEU A 15 17.87 14.55 -35.36
C LEU A 15 18.02 15.81 -34.48
N LEU A 16 16.90 16.37 -34.00
CA LEU A 16 16.88 17.51 -33.08
C LEU A 16 17.44 17.11 -31.70
N MET A 17 17.11 15.92 -31.19
CA MET A 17 17.68 15.36 -29.96
C MET A 17 19.19 15.16 -30.04
N SER A 18 19.68 14.68 -31.18
CA SER A 18 21.12 14.47 -31.39
C SER A 18 21.88 15.79 -31.47
N ALA A 19 21.28 16.84 -32.03
CA ALA A 19 21.86 18.18 -32.08
C ALA A 19 21.87 18.88 -30.71
N LEU A 20 20.83 18.68 -29.89
CA LEU A 20 20.78 19.17 -28.51
C LEU A 20 21.84 18.50 -27.62
N LEU A 21 22.03 17.19 -27.75
CA LEU A 21 23.08 16.45 -27.02
C LEU A 21 24.50 16.86 -27.45
N ALA A 22 24.71 17.22 -28.72
CA ALA A 22 26.01 17.69 -29.21
C ALA A 22 26.36 19.12 -28.77
N THR A 23 25.41 19.87 -28.19
CA THR A 23 25.61 21.26 -27.75
C THR A 23 25.63 21.42 -26.23
N SER A 24 25.42 20.35 -25.46
CA SER A 24 25.28 20.41 -24.00
C SER A 24 26.54 20.07 -23.19
N GLU A 25 27.71 19.86 -23.82
CA GLU A 25 29.00 19.61 -23.13
C GLU A 25 29.51 20.78 -22.24
N GLY A 26 28.68 21.77 -21.90
CA GLY A 26 29.07 22.96 -21.13
C GLY A 26 28.10 23.46 -20.06
N PHE A 27 26.99 22.79 -19.75
CA PHE A 27 26.03 23.27 -18.73
C PHE A 27 25.66 22.18 -17.72
N GLY A 28 25.63 22.56 -16.43
CA GLY A 28 25.55 21.64 -15.29
C GLY A 28 24.28 20.79 -15.19
N GLN A 29 24.46 19.60 -14.61
CA GLN A 29 23.54 18.45 -14.57
C GLN A 29 22.10 18.73 -14.06
N GLU A 30 21.88 19.73 -13.20
CA GLU A 30 20.55 19.93 -12.59
C GLU A 30 19.50 20.55 -13.52
N ARG A 31 19.89 21.23 -14.61
CA ARG A 31 18.93 21.76 -15.60
C ARG A 31 18.56 20.76 -16.70
N GLU A 32 19.35 19.71 -16.90
CA GLU A 32 19.11 18.70 -17.94
C GLU A 32 17.97 17.74 -17.57
N GLU A 33 17.83 17.38 -16.29
CA GLU A 33 16.79 16.43 -15.86
C GLU A 33 15.36 17.00 -15.97
N ILE A 34 15.17 18.29 -15.67
CA ILE A 34 13.85 18.95 -15.72
C ILE A 34 13.33 19.08 -17.16
N LEU A 35 14.23 19.37 -18.12
CA LEU A 35 13.87 19.49 -19.54
C LEU A 35 13.56 18.12 -20.17
N LEU A 36 14.21 17.05 -19.71
CA LEU A 36 13.98 15.69 -20.20
C LEU A 36 12.64 15.12 -19.73
N SER A 37 12.21 15.42 -18.50
CA SER A 37 10.92 14.96 -17.97
C SER A 37 9.72 15.63 -18.66
N GLU A 38 9.79 16.95 -18.92
CA GLU A 38 8.69 17.69 -19.57
C GLU A 38 8.47 17.27 -21.03
N VAL A 39 9.55 16.95 -21.75
CA VAL A 39 9.48 16.52 -23.16
C VAL A 39 8.96 15.07 -23.29
N LEU A 40 9.28 14.20 -22.33
CA LEU A 40 8.77 12.82 -22.32
C LEU A 40 7.26 12.76 -22.00
N GLU A 41 6.74 13.67 -21.18
CA GLU A 41 5.31 13.78 -20.91
C GLU A 41 4.49 14.22 -22.12
N GLN A 42 5.01 15.14 -22.95
CA GLN A 42 4.29 15.59 -24.16
C GLN A 42 4.26 14.56 -25.29
N ILE A 43 5.21 13.63 -25.33
CA ILE A 43 5.28 12.58 -26.37
C ILE A 43 4.37 11.39 -26.05
N MET A 44 3.96 11.21 -24.78
CA MET A 44 3.25 10.02 -24.31
C MET A 44 1.79 10.25 -23.90
N ASP A 45 1.17 11.39 -24.24
CA ASP A 45 -0.26 11.62 -23.97
C ASP A 45 -1.14 10.64 -24.78
N PRO A 46 -1.87 9.71 -24.13
CA PRO A 46 -2.69 8.69 -24.79
C PRO A 46 -3.99 9.25 -25.38
N SER A 47 -4.27 10.55 -25.25
CA SER A 47 -5.54 11.16 -25.64
C SER A 47 -5.78 11.26 -27.16
N ASN A 48 -4.80 10.89 -28.00
CA ASN A 48 -4.83 11.07 -29.46
C ASN A 48 -5.02 9.79 -30.30
N VAL A 49 -5.61 8.73 -29.75
CA VAL A 49 -5.96 7.52 -30.54
C VAL A 49 -7.43 7.50 -30.90
N ASP A 50 -7.69 7.68 -32.21
CA ASP A 50 -9.00 7.70 -32.87
C ASP A 50 -9.89 6.47 -32.56
N LYS A 51 -11.18 6.75 -32.32
CA LYS A 51 -12.26 5.77 -32.20
C LYS A 51 -12.74 5.34 -33.58
N GLU A 52 -12.36 4.14 -34.03
CA GLU A 52 -13.01 3.47 -35.17
C GLU A 52 -14.09 2.48 -34.74
N GLU A 53 -15.23 2.58 -35.43
CA GLU A 53 -16.47 1.85 -35.22
C GLU A 53 -16.37 0.34 -35.47
N ARG A 54 -16.97 -0.47 -34.59
CA ARG A 54 -17.48 -1.81 -34.95
C ARG A 54 -18.86 -2.05 -34.35
N ARG A 55 -19.89 -1.95 -35.20
CA ARG A 55 -21.26 -2.39 -34.90
C ARG A 55 -21.40 -3.88 -35.23
N GLY A 56 -21.64 -4.70 -34.21
CA GLY A 56 -22.07 -6.10 -34.34
C GLY A 56 -23.53 -6.31 -33.91
N PRO A 57 -24.23 -7.35 -34.39
CA PRO A 57 -25.68 -7.47 -34.30
C PRO A 57 -26.17 -7.93 -32.91
N ARG A 58 -27.18 -7.21 -32.40
CA ARG A 58 -27.87 -7.48 -31.13
C ARG A 58 -28.72 -8.76 -31.20
N ARG A 59 -28.36 -9.78 -30.41
CA ARG A 59 -29.25 -10.90 -30.05
C ARG A 59 -30.16 -10.49 -28.89
N ARG A 60 -31.47 -10.62 -29.07
CA ARG A 60 -32.51 -10.47 -28.03
C ARG A 60 -32.41 -11.64 -27.04
N SER A 61 -32.10 -11.35 -25.78
CA SER A 61 -32.24 -12.30 -24.66
C SER A 61 -33.47 -11.98 -23.83
N LYS A 62 -34.17 -13.04 -23.45
CA LYS A 62 -35.48 -13.08 -22.78
C LYS A 62 -35.46 -12.49 -21.36
N SER A 63 -36.64 -11.99 -20.98
CA SER A 63 -37.04 -11.46 -19.68
C SER A 63 -36.63 -12.33 -18.49
N ARG A 64 -35.89 -11.75 -17.54
CA ARG A 64 -35.73 -12.28 -16.18
C ARG A 64 -36.70 -11.57 -15.24
N SER A 65 -37.35 -12.39 -14.42
CA SER A 65 -38.28 -12.03 -13.35
C SER A 65 -37.66 -11.05 -12.35
N SER A 66 -38.38 -9.97 -12.06
CA SER A 66 -38.04 -8.97 -11.05
C SER A 66 -38.22 -9.52 -9.63
N VAL A 67 -37.12 -9.99 -9.04
CA VAL A 67 -37.04 -10.14 -7.58
C VAL A 67 -36.99 -8.71 -7.01
N LYS A 68 -38.06 -8.28 -6.34
CA LYS A 68 -38.09 -7.02 -5.58
C LYS A 68 -37.06 -7.12 -4.45
N ARG A 69 -35.84 -6.63 -4.69
CA ARG A 69 -34.89 -6.32 -3.60
C ARG A 69 -35.51 -5.18 -2.80
N LYS A 70 -35.86 -5.43 -1.53
CA LYS A 70 -36.19 -4.37 -0.57
C LYS A 70 -34.96 -3.45 -0.51
N SER A 71 -35.10 -2.19 -0.90
CA SER A 71 -34.05 -1.20 -0.70
C SER A 71 -33.93 -0.96 0.80
N PHE A 72 -32.77 -1.28 1.39
CA PHE A 72 -32.46 -0.90 2.75
C PHE A 72 -32.21 0.60 2.77
N ALA A 73 -33.03 1.37 3.47
CA ALA A 73 -32.82 2.82 3.63
C ALA A 73 -31.67 3.05 4.63
N ASN A 74 -30.67 3.84 4.24
CA ASN A 74 -29.55 4.25 5.11
C ASN A 74 -30.03 5.18 6.22
N LEU A 75 -29.40 5.08 7.40
CA LEU A 75 -29.59 6.02 8.50
C LEU A 75 -28.58 7.15 8.38
N ASN A 76 -29.05 8.34 7.96
CA ASN A 76 -28.23 9.54 7.90
C ASN A 76 -28.41 10.37 9.17
N ILE A 77 -27.35 10.51 9.97
CA ILE A 77 -27.27 11.42 11.10
C ILE A 77 -26.57 12.69 10.62
N VAL A 78 -27.28 13.83 10.71
CA VAL A 78 -26.83 15.14 10.21
C VAL A 78 -27.14 16.21 11.26
N ASN A 79 -26.18 17.09 11.55
CA ASN A 79 -26.35 18.35 12.30
C ASN A 79 -26.82 18.23 13.78
N ASP A 80 -26.11 17.45 14.62
CA ASP A 80 -26.18 17.44 16.11
C ASP A 80 -27.00 16.29 16.74
N LEU A 81 -26.37 15.57 17.69
CA LEU A 81 -26.98 14.54 18.55
C LEU A 81 -27.81 15.14 19.72
N ARG A 82 -27.84 16.48 19.83
CA ARG A 82 -28.52 17.24 20.88
C ARG A 82 -27.99 16.91 22.28
N GLY A 83 -26.69 16.67 22.39
CA GLY A 83 -26.02 16.32 23.64
C GLY A 83 -26.35 14.93 24.20
N LYS A 84 -27.03 14.06 23.43
CA LYS A 84 -27.28 12.68 23.84
C LYS A 84 -26.13 11.75 23.43
N PRO A 85 -25.83 10.70 24.21
CA PRO A 85 -24.99 9.60 23.75
C PRO A 85 -25.54 9.04 22.43
N VAL A 86 -24.65 8.64 21.52
CA VAL A 86 -25.01 8.09 20.19
C VAL A 86 -26.04 6.97 20.33
N TYR A 87 -25.85 6.07 21.30
CA TYR A 87 -26.78 4.98 21.58
C TYR A 87 -28.19 5.47 21.91
N GLU A 88 -28.34 6.45 22.81
CA GLU A 88 -29.66 6.99 23.18
C GLU A 88 -30.34 7.64 21.98
N TYR A 89 -29.57 8.40 21.19
CA TYR A 89 -30.07 9.00 19.95
C TYR A 89 -30.56 7.93 18.97
N LEU A 90 -29.77 6.86 18.75
CA LEU A 90 -30.13 5.77 17.85
C LEU A 90 -31.38 5.02 18.34
N LYS A 91 -31.47 4.74 19.64
CA LYS A 91 -32.61 4.05 20.24
C LYS A 91 -33.91 4.86 20.12
N GLU A 92 -33.84 6.17 20.36
CA GLU A 92 -35.03 7.04 20.30
C GLU A 92 -35.53 7.25 18.87
N ASN A 93 -34.61 7.49 17.93
CA ASN A 93 -34.97 7.87 16.58
C ASN A 93 -35.12 6.66 15.64
N PHE A 94 -34.52 5.53 15.99
CA PHE A 94 -34.45 4.32 15.13
C PHE A 94 -34.67 3.03 15.93
N SER A 95 -35.62 3.04 16.87
CA SER A 95 -35.97 1.88 17.71
C SER A 95 -36.26 0.58 16.93
N ASP A 96 -36.71 0.67 15.68
CA ASP A 96 -36.98 -0.48 14.80
C ASP A 96 -35.70 -1.13 14.23
N GLN A 97 -34.54 -0.50 14.44
CA GLN A 97 -33.25 -0.84 13.84
C GLN A 97 -32.16 -1.12 14.86
N VAL A 98 -32.47 -0.87 16.13
CA VAL A 98 -31.61 -1.12 17.28
C VAL A 98 -32.19 -2.32 18.03
N GLU A 99 -31.57 -3.47 17.87
CA GLU A 99 -31.94 -4.68 18.60
C GLU A 99 -31.03 -4.84 19.82
N ILE A 100 -31.62 -5.02 21.00
CA ILE A 100 -30.86 -5.36 22.21
C ILE A 100 -30.87 -6.88 22.32
N MET A 101 -29.70 -7.49 22.18
CA MET A 101 -29.52 -8.93 22.29
C MET A 101 -29.64 -9.40 23.76
N GLU A 102 -29.88 -10.70 23.98
CA GLU A 102 -30.05 -11.27 25.33
C GLU A 102 -28.82 -11.03 26.25
N ASN A 103 -27.64 -10.91 25.67
CA ASN A 103 -26.39 -10.60 26.39
C ASN A 103 -26.17 -9.10 26.63
N GLY A 104 -27.14 -8.24 26.30
CA GLY A 104 -27.05 -6.78 26.44
C GLY A 104 -26.33 -6.06 25.31
N MET A 105 -25.74 -6.78 24.34
CA MET A 105 -25.13 -6.15 23.17
C MET A 105 -26.19 -5.49 22.30
N VAL A 106 -25.83 -4.33 21.75
CA VAL A 106 -26.71 -3.58 20.86
C VAL A 106 -26.33 -3.90 19.43
N ASN A 107 -27.26 -4.45 18.66
CA ASN A 107 -27.11 -4.81 17.27
C ASN A 107 -27.80 -3.81 16.35
N ILE A 108 -27.04 -3.23 15.42
CA ILE A 108 -27.49 -2.26 14.45
C ILE A 108 -27.28 -2.82 13.05
N SER A 109 -28.34 -3.42 12.52
CA SER A 109 -28.29 -4.18 11.27
C SER A 109 -28.26 -3.31 9.99
N LYS A 110 -28.54 -2.02 10.11
CA LYS A 110 -28.52 -1.07 8.98
C LYS A 110 -27.17 -0.37 8.82
N ILE A 111 -27.02 0.25 7.66
CA ILE A 111 -25.94 1.18 7.37
C ILE A 111 -26.20 2.47 8.15
N ILE A 112 -25.24 2.88 8.98
CA ILE A 112 -25.23 4.18 9.65
C ILE A 112 -24.21 5.08 8.97
N ASP A 113 -24.68 6.25 8.57
CA ASP A 113 -23.89 7.32 7.99
C ASP A 113 -23.94 8.53 8.94
N ILE A 114 -22.83 8.85 9.60
CA ILE A 114 -22.65 10.04 10.43
C ILE A 114 -21.89 11.07 9.59
N ASN A 115 -22.59 12.11 9.13
CA ASN A 115 -22.04 13.06 8.17
C ASN A 115 -22.09 14.48 8.70
N ASN A 116 -20.98 15.22 8.56
CA ASN A 116 -20.88 16.64 8.89
C ASN A 116 -21.33 16.97 10.32
N CYS A 117 -21.01 16.09 11.26
CA CYS A 117 -21.36 16.26 12.66
C CYS A 117 -20.22 16.94 13.41
N ARG A 118 -20.56 17.79 14.38
CA ARG A 118 -19.61 18.39 15.31
C ARG A 118 -19.98 17.94 16.71
N PHE A 119 -19.05 17.28 17.38
CA PHE A 119 -19.17 16.82 18.74
C PHE A 119 -18.40 17.77 19.66
N ASP A 120 -19.02 18.18 20.77
CA ASP A 120 -18.40 19.05 21.77
C ASP A 120 -17.38 18.31 22.65
N SER A 121 -17.26 17.00 22.47
CA SER A 121 -16.38 16.09 23.22
C SER A 121 -15.99 14.89 22.34
N ASP A 122 -15.41 13.86 22.94
CA ASP A 122 -15.00 12.65 22.23
C ASP A 122 -16.21 11.93 21.65
N PHE A 123 -16.07 11.44 20.42
CA PHE A 123 -17.00 10.49 19.83
C PHE A 123 -16.55 9.09 20.22
N SER A 124 -17.24 8.47 21.17
CA SER A 124 -16.90 7.13 21.66
C SER A 124 -18.03 6.14 21.42
N LEU A 125 -17.69 4.99 20.85
CA LEU A 125 -18.55 3.83 20.68
C LEU A 125 -17.92 2.62 21.38
N ASP A 126 -18.67 2.00 22.28
CA ASP A 126 -18.19 0.87 23.07
C ASP A 126 -19.16 -0.31 22.97
N SER A 127 -18.64 -1.49 22.64
CA SER A 127 -19.36 -2.76 22.72
C SER A 127 -20.65 -2.82 21.87
N LEU A 128 -20.59 -2.27 20.66
CA LEU A 128 -21.70 -2.21 19.71
C LEU A 128 -21.46 -3.11 18.50
N ASN A 129 -22.53 -3.75 18.00
CA ASN A 129 -22.49 -4.51 16.76
C ASN A 129 -23.08 -3.67 15.62
N PHE A 130 -22.27 -3.36 14.62
CA PHE A 130 -22.66 -2.65 13.41
C PHE A 130 -22.64 -3.57 12.20
N ASN A 131 -23.59 -3.36 11.30
CA ASN A 131 -23.44 -3.87 9.94
C ASN A 131 -22.37 -3.05 9.20
N VAL A 132 -22.66 -1.76 9.02
CA VAL A 132 -21.79 -0.80 8.36
C VAL A 132 -21.86 0.51 9.13
N LEU A 133 -20.71 1.13 9.38
CA LEU A 133 -20.63 2.47 9.94
C LEU A 133 -19.71 3.34 9.10
N HIS A 134 -20.23 4.47 8.61
CA HIS A 134 -19.45 5.52 7.98
C HIS A 134 -19.49 6.76 8.87
N VAL A 135 -18.32 7.30 9.21
CA VAL A 135 -18.18 8.59 9.89
C VAL A 135 -17.39 9.48 8.96
N ASN A 136 -18.06 10.49 8.39
CA ASN A 136 -17.47 11.33 7.35
C ASN A 136 -17.57 12.81 7.71
N ASN A 137 -16.50 13.55 7.41
CA ASN A 137 -16.41 15.00 7.55
C ASN A 137 -16.87 15.50 8.93
N SER A 138 -16.64 14.70 9.97
CA SER A 138 -17.10 14.99 11.33
C SER A 138 -15.94 15.48 12.20
N GLN A 139 -16.26 16.26 13.21
CA GLN A 139 -15.29 16.85 14.13
C GLN A 139 -15.58 16.41 15.56
N ALA A 140 -14.57 15.92 16.27
CA ALA A 140 -14.62 15.59 17.69
C ALA A 140 -13.28 15.95 18.35
N SER A 141 -13.20 15.92 19.68
CA SER A 141 -11.89 15.99 20.33
C SER A 141 -11.05 14.75 20.03
N GLY A 142 -11.66 13.57 20.07
CA GLY A 142 -11.13 12.26 19.72
C GLY A 142 -12.22 11.34 19.15
N PHE A 143 -11.84 10.32 18.38
CA PHE A 143 -12.75 9.26 17.94
C PHE A 143 -12.29 7.92 18.51
N THR A 144 -13.13 7.25 19.30
CA THR A 144 -12.79 5.97 19.93
C THR A 144 -13.83 4.92 19.58
N PHE A 145 -13.37 3.77 19.10
CA PHE A 145 -14.18 2.59 18.84
C PHE A 145 -13.57 1.44 19.62
N SER A 146 -14.26 0.95 20.65
CA SER A 146 -13.74 -0.08 21.56
C SER A 146 -14.68 -1.27 21.63
N GLY A 147 -14.17 -2.49 21.46
CA GLY A 147 -14.97 -3.71 21.59
C GLY A 147 -16.15 -3.81 20.61
N CYS A 148 -16.14 -3.04 19.52
CA CYS A 148 -17.21 -3.06 18.52
C CYS A 148 -17.00 -4.20 17.50
N ASN A 149 -18.11 -4.76 17.01
CA ASN A 149 -18.12 -5.72 15.91
C ASN A 149 -18.72 -5.10 14.65
N PHE A 150 -17.98 -5.07 13.56
CA PHE A 150 -18.41 -4.59 12.25
C PHE A 150 -18.53 -5.78 11.29
N THR A 151 -19.77 -6.23 11.06
CA THR A 151 -20.02 -7.40 10.21
C THR A 151 -19.69 -7.15 8.73
N GLN A 152 -19.50 -5.90 8.31
CA GLN A 152 -18.99 -5.53 6.99
C GLN A 152 -17.86 -4.51 7.11
N ASN A 153 -18.15 -3.21 7.29
CA ASN A 153 -17.11 -2.19 7.19
C ASN A 153 -17.25 -1.01 8.15
N LEU A 154 -16.10 -0.43 8.48
CA LEU A 154 -15.94 0.87 9.11
C LEU A 154 -15.19 1.79 8.13
N THR A 155 -15.79 2.95 7.86
CA THR A 155 -15.16 4.01 7.07
C THR A 155 -15.04 5.27 7.91
N LEU A 156 -13.82 5.79 8.04
CA LEU A 156 -13.51 7.09 8.62
C LEU A 156 -12.90 7.97 7.53
N ASP A 157 -13.67 8.93 7.00
CA ASP A 157 -13.27 9.77 5.86
C ASP A 157 -13.37 11.28 6.18
N GLY A 158 -12.27 12.01 6.10
CA GLY A 158 -12.30 13.46 6.22
C GLY A 158 -12.60 13.99 7.63
N ASN A 159 -12.43 13.18 8.67
CA ASN A 159 -12.72 13.60 10.04
C ASN A 159 -11.58 14.43 10.64
N ILE A 160 -11.94 15.32 11.57
CA ILE A 160 -11.02 16.17 12.31
C ILE A 160 -11.08 15.79 13.79
N SER A 161 -9.96 15.31 14.31
CA SER A 161 -9.72 15.04 15.72
C SER A 161 -8.65 16.00 16.23
N SER A 162 -8.85 16.57 17.43
CA SER A 162 -7.78 17.34 18.08
C SER A 162 -6.72 16.46 18.74
N THR A 163 -7.05 15.18 19.01
CA THR A 163 -6.19 14.22 19.68
C THR A 163 -5.99 12.99 18.81
N THR A 164 -6.75 11.92 19.06
CA THR A 164 -6.51 10.59 18.52
C THR A 164 -7.73 10.07 17.75
N ILE A 165 -7.47 9.12 16.87
CA ILE A 165 -8.45 8.18 16.35
C ILE A 165 -8.02 6.79 16.81
N GLU A 166 -8.82 6.15 17.65
CA GLU A 166 -8.48 4.88 18.32
C GLU A 166 -9.48 3.80 17.97
N LEU A 167 -8.96 2.69 17.44
CA LEU A 167 -9.71 1.48 17.11
C LEU A 167 -9.11 0.36 17.96
N LEU A 168 -9.87 -0.08 18.97
CA LEU A 168 -9.41 -0.97 20.03
C LEU A 168 -10.29 -2.22 20.07
N GLU A 169 -9.67 -3.40 20.04
CA GLU A 169 -10.36 -4.68 20.27
C GLU A 169 -11.56 -4.88 19.34
N LEU A 170 -11.40 -4.55 18.05
CA LEU A 170 -12.48 -4.62 17.06
C LEU A 170 -12.47 -5.95 16.32
N GLU A 171 -13.66 -6.46 16.02
CA GLU A 171 -13.86 -7.45 14.95
C GLU A 171 -14.40 -6.72 13.73
N ILE A 172 -13.68 -6.72 12.60
CA ILE A 172 -14.07 -5.94 11.42
C ILE A 172 -13.61 -6.62 10.15
N LYS A 173 -14.44 -6.64 9.09
CA LYS A 173 -14.03 -7.22 7.80
C LYS A 173 -13.27 -6.23 6.93
N ASP A 174 -13.80 -5.03 6.66
CA ASP A 174 -13.12 -4.04 5.82
C ASP A 174 -12.96 -2.72 6.56
N LEU A 175 -11.74 -2.18 6.60
CA LEU A 175 -11.41 -0.92 7.29
C LEU A 175 -10.87 0.11 6.29
N ILE A 176 -11.49 1.29 6.26
CA ILE A 176 -11.01 2.42 5.45
C ILE A 176 -10.85 3.63 6.36
N ILE A 177 -9.63 4.18 6.45
CA ILE A 177 -9.31 5.39 7.20
C ILE A 177 -8.58 6.34 6.25
N LYS A 178 -9.25 7.39 5.79
CA LYS A 178 -8.66 8.30 4.81
C LYS A 178 -8.98 9.77 5.02
N ASN A 179 -8.08 10.64 4.56
CA ASN A 179 -8.24 12.09 4.61
C ASN A 179 -8.49 12.67 6.02
N ASN A 180 -8.19 11.94 7.10
CA ASN A 180 -8.45 12.42 8.45
C ASN A 180 -7.29 13.32 8.92
N GLN A 181 -7.60 14.25 9.81
CA GLN A 181 -6.62 15.05 10.54
C GLN A 181 -6.71 14.68 12.03
N ALA A 182 -5.60 14.24 12.61
CA ALA A 182 -5.47 13.91 14.03
C ALA A 182 -4.00 14.03 14.44
N ALA A 183 -3.66 14.03 15.73
CA ALA A 183 -2.26 13.86 16.14
C ALA A 183 -1.80 12.41 15.89
N LYS A 184 -2.68 11.44 16.16
CA LYS A 184 -2.35 10.02 16.11
C LYS A 184 -3.53 9.15 15.66
N ILE A 185 -3.24 8.11 14.87
CA ILE A 185 -4.15 6.99 14.60
C ILE A 185 -3.59 5.75 15.30
N LYS A 186 -4.40 5.09 16.12
CA LYS A 186 -4.04 3.86 16.83
C LYS A 186 -4.98 2.73 16.46
N LEU A 187 -4.41 1.66 15.92
CA LEU A 187 -5.08 0.40 15.61
C LEU A 187 -4.50 -0.67 16.54
N ASN A 188 -5.30 -1.20 17.46
CA ASN A 188 -4.83 -2.18 18.43
C ASN A 188 -5.81 -3.34 18.57
N LYS A 189 -5.31 -4.57 18.54
CA LYS A 189 -6.09 -5.80 18.69
C LYS A 189 -7.27 -5.90 17.70
N LEU A 190 -7.02 -5.54 16.45
CA LEU A 190 -8.02 -5.70 15.39
C LEU A 190 -8.01 -7.14 14.89
N ASN A 191 -9.20 -7.72 14.71
CA ASN A 191 -9.35 -9.13 14.32
C ASN A 191 -10.24 -9.28 13.09
N SER A 192 -10.01 -10.36 12.33
CA SER A 192 -10.83 -10.81 11.20
C SER A 192 -10.86 -9.84 10.00
N ILE A 193 -9.81 -9.01 9.84
CA ILE A 193 -9.76 -8.00 8.78
C ILE A 193 -9.33 -8.59 7.45
N ARG A 194 -10.12 -8.30 6.42
CA ARG A 194 -9.98 -8.76 5.04
C ARG A 194 -9.39 -7.71 4.11
N ASP A 195 -9.59 -6.42 4.36
CA ASP A 195 -9.00 -5.33 3.57
C ASP A 195 -8.79 -4.10 4.46
N VAL A 196 -7.62 -3.48 4.35
CA VAL A 196 -7.29 -2.25 5.08
C VAL A 196 -6.78 -1.22 4.10
N GLY A 197 -7.40 -0.04 4.10
CA GLY A 197 -6.91 1.14 3.39
C GLY A 197 -6.72 2.31 4.35
N ILE A 198 -5.47 2.69 4.60
CA ILE A 198 -5.09 3.88 5.36
C ILE A 198 -4.46 4.87 4.38
N ALA A 199 -5.15 5.96 4.08
CA ALA A 199 -4.81 6.82 2.94
C ALA A 199 -4.84 8.31 3.27
N ASP A 200 -3.79 9.05 2.92
CA ASP A 200 -3.83 10.52 2.88
C ASP A 200 -4.25 11.19 4.21
N ASN A 201 -3.93 10.56 5.35
CA ASN A 201 -4.18 11.11 6.67
C ASN A 201 -3.08 12.12 7.06
N ARG A 202 -3.48 13.22 7.69
CA ARG A 202 -2.57 14.23 8.27
C ARG A 202 -2.42 13.95 9.76
N VAL A 203 -1.40 13.16 10.07
CA VAL A 203 -1.10 12.70 11.43
C VAL A 203 0.40 12.72 11.69
N ASP A 204 0.78 12.81 12.96
CA ASP A 204 2.18 12.70 13.37
C ASP A 204 2.61 11.23 13.40
N ILE A 205 1.70 10.34 13.81
CA ILE A 205 1.98 8.91 13.95
C ILE A 205 0.77 8.02 13.66
N ILE A 206 1.06 6.86 13.04
CA ILE A 206 0.15 5.73 12.90
C ILE A 206 0.77 4.54 13.64
N GLU A 207 0.04 3.98 14.59
CA GLU A 207 0.43 2.77 15.32
C GLU A 207 -0.52 1.63 15.00
N VAL A 208 0.04 0.48 14.62
CA VAL A 208 -0.71 -0.77 14.35
C VAL A 208 -0.10 -1.87 15.20
N SER A 209 -0.87 -2.39 16.14
CA SER A 209 -0.35 -3.31 17.16
C SER A 209 -1.28 -4.48 17.46
N GLU A 210 -0.70 -5.62 17.82
CA GLU A 210 -1.41 -6.79 18.35
C GLU A 210 -2.58 -7.28 17.46
N SER A 211 -2.53 -7.01 16.15
CA SER A 211 -3.66 -7.20 15.24
C SER A 211 -3.47 -8.40 14.32
N LYS A 212 -4.58 -9.02 13.94
CA LYS A 212 -4.63 -10.16 13.01
C LYS A 212 -5.40 -9.79 11.73
N PHE A 213 -4.68 -9.81 10.61
CA PHE A 213 -5.21 -9.54 9.28
C PHE A 213 -5.32 -10.87 8.51
N ASP A 214 -6.54 -11.28 8.17
CA ASP A 214 -6.86 -12.47 7.36
C ASP A 214 -7.34 -12.00 5.98
N LEU A 215 -6.37 -11.68 5.13
CA LEU A 215 -6.56 -11.03 3.82
C LEU A 215 -6.85 -12.10 2.76
N PRO A 216 -8.09 -12.18 2.23
CA PRO A 216 -8.40 -13.12 1.17
C PRO A 216 -7.82 -12.67 -0.18
N ALA A 217 -7.93 -13.54 -1.17
CA ALA A 217 -7.47 -13.34 -2.54
C ALA A 217 -7.60 -11.92 -3.08
N GLY A 218 -6.45 -11.30 -3.38
CA GLY A 218 -6.33 -9.98 -3.99
C GLY A 218 -6.68 -8.82 -3.06
N ARG A 219 -6.68 -9.04 -1.75
CA ARG A 219 -6.81 -7.98 -0.75
C ARG A 219 -5.48 -7.65 -0.10
N SER A 220 -5.38 -6.44 0.44
CA SER A 220 -4.14 -5.91 0.95
C SER A 220 -4.35 -5.15 2.24
N PHE A 221 -3.31 -5.11 3.06
CA PHE A 221 -3.11 -4.01 3.99
C PHE A 221 -2.38 -2.90 3.25
N ARG A 222 -2.99 -1.72 3.15
CA ARG A 222 -2.38 -0.58 2.44
C ARG A 222 -2.25 0.61 3.37
N ASN A 223 -1.03 1.13 3.48
CA ASN A 223 -0.77 2.46 3.98
C ASN A 223 -0.14 3.30 2.87
N PHE A 224 -0.85 4.33 2.43
CA PHE A 224 -0.35 5.20 1.38
C PHE A 224 -0.61 6.68 1.64
N LYS A 225 0.31 7.50 1.16
CA LYS A 225 0.19 8.95 1.12
C LYS A 225 0.82 9.45 -0.18
N GLU A 226 0.20 10.42 -0.83
CA GLU A 226 0.79 10.97 -2.06
C GLU A 226 2.20 11.54 -1.83
N SER A 227 3.07 11.48 -2.84
CA SER A 227 4.52 11.71 -2.72
C SER A 227 4.92 13.10 -2.24
N ASP A 228 4.04 14.09 -2.41
CA ASP A 228 4.32 15.49 -2.04
C ASP A 228 3.84 15.82 -0.62
N SER A 229 3.40 14.79 0.12
CA SER A 229 2.86 14.96 1.45
C SER A 229 3.94 14.92 2.55
N GLU A 230 3.63 15.60 3.66
CA GLU A 230 4.48 15.62 4.84
C GLU A 230 4.75 14.21 5.37
N SER A 231 6.00 13.96 5.76
CA SER A 231 6.42 12.70 6.39
C SER A 231 5.81 12.52 7.77
N PHE A 232 5.52 11.29 8.16
CA PHE A 232 4.97 10.95 9.48
C PHE A 232 5.57 9.64 10.01
N ASN A 233 5.30 9.29 11.27
CA ASN A 233 5.80 8.05 11.87
C ASN A 233 4.83 6.87 11.62
N LEU A 234 5.36 5.73 11.23
CA LEU A 234 4.60 4.47 11.19
C LEU A 234 5.27 3.44 12.09
N VAL A 235 4.48 2.88 13.02
CA VAL A 235 4.89 1.79 13.90
C VAL A 235 3.95 0.61 13.70
N MET A 236 4.51 -0.55 13.37
CA MET A 236 3.81 -1.82 13.22
C MET A 236 4.45 -2.86 14.14
N SER A 237 3.75 -3.27 15.20
CA SER A 237 4.27 -4.23 16.19
C SER A 237 3.35 -5.40 16.47
N ASP A 238 3.88 -6.60 16.69
CA ASP A 238 3.11 -7.74 17.20
C ASP A 238 1.89 -8.12 16.33
N ASN A 239 1.96 -7.90 15.01
CA ASN A 239 0.86 -8.20 14.10
C ASN A 239 1.05 -9.52 13.36
N GLN A 240 -0.06 -10.11 12.94
CA GLN A 240 -0.08 -11.30 12.10
C GLN A 240 -0.81 -11.01 10.78
N PHE A 241 -0.11 -11.14 9.66
CA PHE A 241 -0.64 -10.97 8.32
C PHE A 241 -0.72 -12.31 7.60
N ILE A 242 -1.94 -12.81 7.40
CA ILE A 242 -2.24 -14.08 6.74
C ILE A 242 -3.05 -13.78 5.48
N GLY A 243 -2.81 -14.56 4.44
CA GLY A 243 -3.56 -14.46 3.20
C GLY A 243 -3.05 -15.44 2.15
N ASP A 244 -3.49 -15.23 0.91
CA ASP A 244 -3.06 -16.06 -0.21
C ASP A 244 -1.92 -15.43 -1.02
N SER A 245 -1.54 -16.06 -2.14
CA SER A 245 -0.45 -15.59 -3.01
C SER A 245 -0.74 -14.28 -3.76
N ALA A 246 -1.95 -13.75 -3.68
CA ALA A 246 -2.32 -12.45 -4.26
C ALA A 246 -2.45 -11.36 -3.19
N SER A 247 -2.33 -11.73 -1.91
CA SER A 247 -2.49 -10.85 -0.77
C SER A 247 -1.13 -10.23 -0.39
N ASN A 248 -1.15 -8.99 0.10
CA ASN A 248 0.09 -8.30 0.46
C ASN A 248 -0.11 -7.21 1.52
N VAL A 249 1.00 -6.81 2.12
CA VAL A 249 1.14 -5.53 2.83
C VAL A 249 1.86 -4.56 1.91
N GLU A 250 1.24 -3.42 1.59
CA GLU A 250 1.81 -2.39 0.73
C GLU A 250 1.94 -1.07 1.51
N LEU A 251 3.18 -0.63 1.68
CA LEU A 251 3.56 0.61 2.32
C LEU A 251 4.15 1.55 1.25
N LYS A 252 3.45 2.67 1.01
CA LYS A 252 3.76 3.65 -0.04
C LYS A 252 3.62 5.07 0.47
N SER A 253 4.65 5.57 1.16
CA SER A 253 4.64 6.93 1.72
C SER A 253 6.05 7.44 2.04
N ASN A 254 6.14 8.73 2.37
CA ASN A 254 7.29 9.30 3.06
C ASN A 254 7.08 9.16 4.57
N TYR A 255 8.05 8.58 5.26
CA TYR A 255 8.05 8.37 6.70
C TYR A 255 9.17 9.18 7.36
N THR A 256 8.91 9.70 8.55
CA THR A 256 9.98 10.24 9.41
C THR A 256 10.70 9.06 10.05
N ASP A 257 9.97 8.29 10.85
CA ASP A 257 10.38 6.97 11.32
C ASP A 257 9.46 5.87 10.77
N LEU A 258 10.06 4.76 10.35
CA LEU A 258 9.35 3.53 9.98
C LEU A 258 9.88 2.39 10.83
N ILE A 259 9.03 1.90 11.74
CA ILE A 259 9.36 0.85 12.71
C ILE A 259 8.43 -0.34 12.47
N ILE A 260 9.01 -1.49 12.17
CA ILE A 260 8.31 -2.75 11.91
C ILE A 260 8.99 -3.80 12.79
N GLU A 261 8.32 -4.25 13.85
CA GLU A 261 8.92 -5.14 14.85
C GLU A 261 7.99 -6.27 15.27
N ASN A 262 8.52 -7.47 15.53
CA ASN A 262 7.72 -8.58 16.08
C ASN A 262 6.48 -8.97 15.23
N ASN A 263 6.51 -8.78 13.90
CA ASN A 263 5.38 -9.13 13.04
C ASN A 263 5.62 -10.46 12.32
N GLN A 264 4.54 -11.19 12.07
CA GLN A 264 4.53 -12.36 11.19
C GLN A 264 3.87 -12.01 9.85
N PHE A 265 4.60 -12.18 8.75
CA PHE A 265 4.12 -11.96 7.39
C PHE A 265 4.07 -13.29 6.61
N ASP A 266 2.88 -13.90 6.57
CA ASP A 266 2.59 -15.07 5.72
C ASP A 266 2.13 -14.68 4.31
N ILE A 267 2.27 -13.40 3.97
CA ILE A 267 1.94 -12.76 2.68
C ILE A 267 3.09 -11.86 2.23
N ASP A 268 3.06 -11.42 0.97
CA ASP A 268 4.13 -10.57 0.44
C ASP A 268 4.15 -9.18 1.12
N PHE A 269 5.34 -8.64 1.33
CA PHE A 269 5.56 -7.35 1.99
C PHE A 269 6.26 -6.36 1.07
N TYR A 270 5.61 -5.22 0.79
CA TYR A 270 6.04 -4.27 -0.22
C TYR A 270 6.27 -2.88 0.35
N LEU A 271 7.52 -2.41 0.24
CA LEU A 271 7.91 -1.01 0.41
C LEU A 271 8.11 -0.41 -0.97
N VAL A 272 7.06 0.22 -1.50
CA VAL A 272 7.03 0.71 -2.90
C VAL A 272 7.09 2.22 -2.91
N ARG A 273 8.12 2.78 -3.56
CA ARG A 273 8.31 4.23 -3.70
C ARG A 273 8.17 4.96 -2.37
N SER A 274 8.63 4.32 -1.30
CA SER A 274 8.60 4.85 0.05
C SER A 274 9.94 5.49 0.38
N SER A 275 9.91 6.52 1.22
CA SER A 275 11.14 7.12 1.76
C SER A 275 11.12 7.13 3.29
N VAL A 276 12.26 6.96 3.94
CA VAL A 276 12.40 7.08 5.41
C VAL A 276 13.47 8.09 5.73
N LYS A 277 13.09 9.18 6.41
CA LYS A 277 13.96 10.34 6.65
C LYS A 277 14.93 10.13 7.81
N GLU A 278 14.49 9.52 8.90
CA GLU A 278 15.28 9.46 10.15
C GLU A 278 15.65 8.04 10.56
N ARG A 279 14.67 7.17 10.86
CA ARG A 279 14.96 5.81 11.34
C ARG A 279 14.15 4.76 10.61
N PHE A 280 14.84 3.77 10.07
CA PHE A 280 14.24 2.56 9.52
C PHE A 280 14.61 1.36 10.39
N ILE A 281 13.63 0.82 11.12
CA ILE A 281 13.80 -0.31 12.04
C ILE A 281 12.95 -1.47 11.55
N VAL A 282 13.59 -2.60 11.26
CA VAL A 282 12.98 -3.88 10.89
C VAL A 282 13.66 -4.97 11.68
N VAL A 283 13.06 -5.37 12.80
CA VAL A 283 13.68 -6.28 13.79
C VAL A 283 12.68 -7.33 14.23
N ASP A 284 13.15 -8.56 14.43
CA ASP A 284 12.34 -9.68 14.92
C ASP A 284 11.05 -9.93 14.11
N ASN A 285 11.11 -9.79 12.78
CA ASN A 285 9.97 -10.11 11.90
C ASN A 285 10.15 -11.44 11.19
N ASP A 286 9.07 -12.21 11.11
CA ASP A 286 9.01 -13.48 10.38
C ASP A 286 8.40 -13.25 8.99
N PHE A 287 9.25 -12.97 8.01
CA PHE A 287 8.83 -12.91 6.60
C PHE A 287 8.82 -14.32 5.98
N ASN A 288 7.64 -14.89 5.75
CA ASN A 288 7.50 -16.22 5.12
C ASN A 288 7.28 -16.17 3.60
N LYS A 289 7.26 -14.95 3.04
CA LYS A 289 7.00 -14.64 1.63
C LYS A 289 7.96 -13.57 1.09
N GLN A 290 7.69 -13.06 -0.10
CA GLN A 290 8.58 -12.15 -0.80
C GLN A 290 8.50 -10.74 -0.24
N ILE A 291 9.62 -10.03 -0.30
CA ILE A 291 9.84 -8.69 0.21
C ILE A 291 10.32 -7.82 -0.94
N SER A 292 9.68 -6.69 -1.19
CA SER A 292 10.07 -5.77 -2.26
C SER A 292 10.42 -4.40 -1.71
N PHE A 293 11.62 -3.93 -2.04
CA PHE A 293 12.12 -2.58 -1.77
C PHE A 293 12.14 -1.71 -3.04
N GLU A 294 11.08 -1.78 -3.86
CA GLU A 294 11.02 -1.10 -5.15
C GLU A 294 11.07 0.42 -4.95
N ASN A 295 12.16 1.07 -5.39
CA ASN A 295 12.40 2.50 -5.21
C ASN A 295 12.25 2.94 -3.74
N PHE A 296 12.65 2.09 -2.81
CA PHE A 296 12.70 2.42 -1.40
C PHE A 296 13.98 3.19 -1.08
N ILE A 297 13.84 4.35 -0.43
CA ILE A 297 14.95 5.22 -0.04
C ILE A 297 14.91 5.36 1.48
N PHE A 298 16.05 5.24 2.16
CA PHE A 298 16.10 5.49 3.60
C PHE A 298 17.41 6.14 3.97
N SER A 299 17.42 6.79 5.14
CA SER A 299 18.58 7.52 5.62
C SER A 299 19.80 6.60 5.78
N GLU A 300 21.02 7.12 5.67
CA GLU A 300 22.24 6.30 5.87
C GLU A 300 22.52 6.00 7.35
N THR A 301 21.78 6.63 8.28
CA THR A 301 22.07 6.59 9.72
C THR A 301 20.89 6.07 10.52
N LYS A 302 21.15 5.51 11.71
CA LYS A 302 20.09 5.07 12.65
C LYS A 302 19.08 4.06 12.07
N ASN A 303 19.53 3.21 11.16
CA ASN A 303 18.75 2.06 10.72
C ASN A 303 19.10 0.85 11.57
N GLU A 304 18.10 0.02 11.83
CA GLU A 304 18.26 -1.25 12.52
C GLU A 304 17.56 -2.34 11.74
N LEU A 305 18.35 -3.21 11.13
CA LEU A 305 17.93 -4.34 10.33
C LEU A 305 19.03 -5.39 10.34
N TYR A 306 18.65 -6.66 10.22
CA TYR A 306 19.56 -7.82 10.23
C TYR A 306 19.21 -8.74 9.04
N TRP A 307 20.19 -9.40 8.43
CA TRP A 307 19.97 -10.16 7.18
C TRP A 307 19.17 -11.45 7.37
N ASP A 308 19.31 -12.09 8.52
CA ASP A 308 18.63 -13.34 8.90
C ASP A 308 17.11 -13.33 8.64
N GLN A 309 16.42 -12.22 8.85
CA GLN A 309 14.98 -12.13 8.54
C GLN A 309 14.68 -12.09 7.01
N PHE A 310 15.62 -11.62 6.20
CA PHE A 310 15.52 -11.49 4.74
C PHE A 310 16.08 -12.68 3.96
N GLU A 311 16.83 -13.56 4.63
CA GLU A 311 17.54 -14.67 4.00
C GLU A 311 16.61 -15.66 3.28
N GLY A 312 17.15 -16.41 2.33
CA GLY A 312 16.41 -17.47 1.62
C GLY A 312 15.70 -16.97 0.37
N PHE A 313 16.29 -16.01 -0.33
CA PHE A 313 15.81 -15.44 -1.59
C PHE A 313 14.41 -14.81 -1.44
N LYS A 314 14.16 -14.18 -0.29
CA LYS A 314 12.91 -13.46 -0.02
C LYS A 314 12.90 -12.08 -0.67
N LEU A 315 14.05 -11.48 -0.98
CA LEU A 315 14.06 -10.23 -1.72
C LEU A 315 13.61 -10.44 -3.17
N ALA A 316 12.61 -9.67 -3.59
CA ALA A 316 12.10 -9.63 -4.94
C ALA A 316 12.05 -8.20 -5.49
N TYR A 317 12.03 -8.10 -6.81
CA TYR A 317 11.67 -6.87 -7.50
C TYR A 317 10.18 -6.93 -7.84
N SER A 318 9.35 -6.09 -7.23
CA SER A 318 7.98 -5.86 -7.69
C SER A 318 7.93 -4.68 -8.65
N ARG A 319 7.02 -4.69 -9.62
CA ARG A 319 6.60 -3.50 -10.36
C ARG A 319 5.11 -3.59 -10.63
N ASN A 320 4.36 -2.57 -10.21
CA ASN A 320 2.90 -2.54 -10.30
C ASN A 320 2.23 -3.78 -9.64
N GLY A 321 2.77 -4.23 -8.50
CA GLY A 321 2.25 -5.38 -7.75
C GLY A 321 2.59 -6.76 -8.32
N ALA A 322 3.31 -6.85 -9.44
CA ALA A 322 3.77 -8.12 -9.98
C ALA A 322 5.18 -8.46 -9.47
N ILE A 323 5.31 -9.54 -8.70
CA ILE A 323 6.59 -10.05 -8.21
C ILE A 323 7.41 -10.64 -9.35
N PHE A 324 8.69 -10.30 -9.35
CA PHE A 324 9.74 -10.98 -10.09
C PHE A 324 10.27 -12.17 -9.28
N GLU A 325 10.08 -13.39 -9.80
CA GLU A 325 10.63 -14.60 -9.21
C GLU A 325 12.11 -14.77 -9.62
N ALA A 326 13.03 -14.50 -8.69
CA ALA A 326 14.46 -14.40 -8.97
C ALA A 326 15.14 -15.72 -9.38
N LEU A 327 14.56 -16.87 -9.01
CA LEU A 327 15.14 -18.21 -9.22
C LEU A 327 14.37 -19.05 -10.25
N THR A 328 13.71 -18.40 -11.20
CA THR A 328 13.04 -19.11 -12.31
C THR A 328 13.64 -18.70 -13.66
N PRO A 329 13.58 -19.59 -14.68
CA PRO A 329 14.00 -19.25 -16.04
C PRO A 329 13.38 -17.94 -16.55
N LYS A 330 12.08 -17.75 -16.31
CA LYS A 330 11.34 -16.53 -16.65
C LYS A 330 11.91 -15.30 -15.95
N GLY A 331 12.37 -15.45 -14.70
CA GLY A 331 13.09 -14.39 -14.00
C GLY A 331 14.38 -14.02 -14.74
N PHE A 332 15.20 -15.00 -15.09
CA PHE A 332 16.50 -14.73 -15.70
C PHE A 332 16.46 -14.08 -17.09
N GLU A 333 15.37 -14.27 -17.83
CA GLU A 333 15.12 -13.62 -19.13
C GLU A 333 14.96 -12.09 -19.00
N ASP A 334 14.34 -11.60 -17.92
CA ASP A 334 14.12 -10.17 -17.72
C ASP A 334 15.35 -9.50 -17.09
N VAL A 335 16.30 -9.15 -17.95
CA VAL A 335 17.58 -8.55 -17.56
C VAL A 335 17.41 -7.26 -16.75
N VAL A 336 16.37 -6.47 -17.03
CA VAL A 336 16.14 -5.20 -16.34
C VAL A 336 15.70 -5.46 -14.90
N LYS A 337 14.71 -6.32 -14.70
CA LYS A 337 14.24 -6.68 -13.35
C LYS A 337 15.33 -7.36 -12.54
N PHE A 338 16.09 -8.27 -13.16
CA PHE A 338 17.21 -8.91 -12.47
C PHE A 338 18.27 -7.89 -12.04
N LYS A 339 18.63 -6.93 -12.90
CA LYS A 339 19.58 -5.85 -12.54
C LYS A 339 19.08 -5.01 -11.38
N ASN A 340 17.79 -4.68 -11.36
CA ASN A 340 17.19 -3.92 -10.26
C ASN A 340 17.22 -4.73 -8.94
N LEU A 341 16.91 -6.02 -9.00
CA LEU A 341 17.03 -6.90 -7.83
C LEU A 341 18.47 -6.91 -7.29
N ILE A 342 19.47 -7.12 -8.16
CA ILE A 342 20.89 -7.07 -7.78
C ILE A 342 21.27 -5.70 -7.19
N ALA A 343 20.68 -4.60 -7.68
CA ALA A 343 20.91 -3.29 -7.09
C ALA A 343 20.37 -3.22 -5.64
N THR A 344 19.18 -3.76 -5.38
CA THR A 344 18.62 -3.88 -4.02
C THR A 344 19.56 -4.66 -3.09
N TYR A 345 20.06 -5.83 -3.50
CA TYR A 345 21.04 -6.60 -2.71
C TYR A 345 22.31 -5.79 -2.42
N LYS A 346 22.83 -5.06 -3.42
CA LYS A 346 24.03 -4.23 -3.23
C LYS A 346 23.84 -3.10 -2.22
N GLU A 347 22.68 -2.43 -2.26
CA GLU A 347 22.37 -1.39 -1.28
C GLU A 347 22.27 -1.97 0.13
N MET A 348 21.55 -3.08 0.30
CA MET A 348 21.46 -3.78 1.61
C MET A 348 22.85 -4.18 2.12
N HIS A 349 23.68 -4.80 1.29
CA HIS A 349 25.07 -5.14 1.61
C HIS A 349 25.90 -3.92 2.04
N LYS A 350 25.80 -2.80 1.30
CA LYS A 350 26.50 -1.55 1.63
C LYS A 350 26.09 -1.04 3.02
N ILE A 351 24.80 -1.14 3.36
CA ILE A 351 24.28 -0.69 4.66
C ILE A 351 24.81 -1.54 5.80
N PHE A 352 24.79 -2.87 5.68
CA PHE A 352 25.34 -3.76 6.71
C PHE A 352 26.84 -3.50 6.93
N LEU A 353 27.60 -3.37 5.84
CA LEU A 353 29.02 -2.99 5.92
C LEU A 353 29.23 -1.64 6.60
N GLY A 354 28.44 -0.62 6.23
CA GLY A 354 28.55 0.72 6.80
C GLY A 354 28.28 0.76 8.32
N ARG A 355 27.44 -0.16 8.82
CA ARG A 355 27.12 -0.31 10.24
C ARG A 355 28.12 -1.20 11.00
N GLY A 356 29.04 -1.86 10.30
CA GLY A 356 29.97 -2.83 10.90
C GLY A 356 29.35 -4.20 11.19
N ASP A 357 28.15 -4.48 10.67
CA ASP A 357 27.51 -5.79 10.74
C ASP A 357 28.05 -6.70 9.64
N LEU A 358 29.22 -7.29 9.92
CA LEU A 358 29.93 -8.14 8.95
C LEU A 358 29.21 -9.46 8.68
N GLU A 359 28.43 -9.96 9.63
CA GLU A 359 27.68 -11.21 9.48
C GLU A 359 26.55 -11.04 8.46
N SER A 360 25.68 -10.04 8.67
CA SER A 360 24.61 -9.72 7.72
C SER A 360 25.16 -9.33 6.35
N ALA A 361 26.27 -8.58 6.31
CA ALA A 361 26.91 -8.21 5.04
C ALA A 361 27.35 -9.45 4.25
N ASN A 362 28.11 -10.36 4.86
CA ASN A 362 28.59 -11.55 4.16
C ASN A 362 27.44 -12.45 3.70
N ALA A 363 26.43 -12.67 4.54
CA ALA A 363 25.27 -13.48 4.18
C ALA A 363 24.49 -12.89 2.99
N CYS A 364 24.26 -11.56 3.00
CA CYS A 364 23.66 -10.84 1.87
C CYS A 364 24.49 -10.95 0.59
N TYR A 365 25.82 -10.82 0.70
CA TYR A 365 26.72 -10.96 -0.43
C TYR A 365 26.69 -12.35 -1.03
N ASP A 366 26.72 -13.40 -0.20
CA ASP A 366 26.71 -14.79 -0.63
C ASP A 366 25.42 -15.12 -1.39
N GLU A 367 24.26 -14.72 -0.87
CA GLU A 367 22.97 -14.92 -1.54
C GLU A 367 22.89 -14.16 -2.88
N MET A 368 23.36 -12.91 -2.91
CA MET A 368 23.48 -12.13 -4.14
C MET A 368 24.38 -12.82 -5.18
N LYS A 369 25.51 -13.40 -4.75
CA LYS A 369 26.43 -14.14 -5.63
C LYS A 369 25.81 -15.41 -6.18
N GLU A 370 25.02 -16.12 -5.37
CA GLU A 370 24.28 -17.29 -5.81
C GLU A 370 23.25 -16.93 -6.89
N LEU A 371 22.48 -15.86 -6.70
CA LEU A 371 21.55 -15.34 -7.71
C LEU A 371 22.27 -15.00 -9.03
N GLN A 372 23.41 -14.32 -8.97
CA GLN A 372 24.21 -14.01 -10.16
C GLN A 372 24.70 -15.28 -10.87
N ARG A 373 25.19 -16.27 -10.12
CA ARG A 373 25.65 -17.54 -10.66
C ARG A 373 24.51 -18.30 -11.33
N ALA A 374 23.34 -18.36 -10.70
CA ALA A 374 22.16 -19.01 -11.26
C ALA A 374 21.75 -18.38 -12.60
N ARG A 375 21.79 -17.04 -12.69
CA ARG A 375 21.56 -16.34 -13.97
C ARG A 375 22.65 -16.66 -15.00
N TYR A 376 23.94 -16.65 -14.65
CA TYR A 376 25.00 -16.96 -15.61
C TYR A 376 24.92 -18.39 -16.13
N LYS A 377 24.56 -19.32 -15.26
CA LYS A 377 24.24 -20.69 -15.65
C LYS A 377 23.11 -20.71 -16.68
N TYR A 378 21.99 -20.04 -16.40
CA TYR A 378 20.87 -19.93 -17.33
C TYR A 378 21.28 -19.38 -18.70
N VAL A 379 22.07 -18.31 -18.73
CA VAL A 379 22.57 -17.72 -19.98
C VAL A 379 23.50 -18.69 -20.72
N TYR A 380 24.37 -19.41 -20.01
CA TYR A 380 25.22 -20.43 -20.63
C TYR A 380 24.40 -21.59 -21.20
N ASP A 381 23.42 -22.08 -20.45
CA ASP A 381 22.56 -23.20 -20.86
C ASP A 381 21.69 -22.83 -22.08
N THR A 382 21.33 -21.56 -22.25
CA THR A 382 20.44 -21.10 -23.34
C THR A 382 21.19 -20.55 -24.56
N GLU A 383 22.25 -19.74 -24.35
CA GLU A 383 23.01 -19.09 -25.42
C GLU A 383 24.32 -19.82 -25.75
N GLY A 384 24.82 -20.65 -24.84
CA GLY A 384 26.12 -21.29 -24.97
C GLY A 384 27.30 -20.31 -24.98
N GLY A 385 28.43 -20.76 -25.53
CA GLY A 385 29.59 -19.93 -25.80
C GLY A 385 30.63 -19.89 -24.68
N PHE A 386 31.90 -19.79 -25.08
CA PHE A 386 33.05 -19.83 -24.18
C PHE A 386 33.09 -18.67 -23.18
N ASN A 387 32.64 -17.48 -23.60
CA ASN A 387 32.55 -16.31 -22.71
C ASN A 387 31.51 -16.50 -21.60
N ASN A 388 30.38 -17.14 -21.90
CA ASN A 388 29.34 -17.39 -20.92
C ASN A 388 29.75 -18.53 -19.97
N LEU A 389 30.47 -19.53 -20.47
CA LEU A 389 31.09 -20.58 -19.63
C LEU A 389 32.02 -19.97 -18.58
N PHE A 390 32.92 -19.07 -18.98
CA PHE A 390 33.84 -18.40 -18.04
C PHE A 390 33.16 -17.46 -17.04
N ARG A 391 31.97 -16.95 -17.34
CA ARG A 391 31.20 -16.14 -16.37
C ARG A 391 30.46 -17.02 -15.35
N TYR A 392 30.15 -18.24 -15.74
CA TYR A 392 29.47 -19.21 -14.90
C TYR A 392 30.43 -19.96 -13.95
N LEU A 393 31.59 -20.36 -14.45
CA LEU A 393 32.70 -20.92 -13.66
C LEU A 393 33.23 -19.89 -12.67
#